data_AF-A0A807LND9-F1
#
_entry.id   AF-A0A807LND9-F1
#
_cell.length_a   1.000
_cell.length_b   1.000
_cell.length_c   1.000
_cell.angle_alpha   90.00
_cell.angle_beta   90.00
_cell.angle_gamma   90.00
#
_symmetry.space_group_name_H-M   'P 1'
#
loop_
_entity.id
_entity.type
_entity.pdbx_description
1 polymer ?
#
loop_
_entity_poly.entity_id
_entity_poly.type
_entity_poly.pdbx_seq_one_letter_code
_entity_poly.pdbx_strand_id
1 'polypeptide(L)'
;MNINQASIEKLLRINWLSNAGKDSSIPDTIRVKNINTFQINLESEEWENVTLEARNNITGWLAKKHVNAFLEWNKLADAAAIIIESKIVPQIPPIGGNQKALLNNIKWDLLNYLLEDAYSPFLNKSLFFMNLISIYEQGHMPCGWAGQWPQGELIIY
;
A
#
# COMPACT_ATOMS: atom_id res chain seq x y z
N MET A 1 -3.63 17.19 -12.76
CA MET A 1 -3.83 16.34 -11.56
C MET A 1 -2.51 16.24 -10.85
N ASN A 2 -2.52 16.34 -9.52
CA ASN A 2 -1.30 16.46 -8.71
C ASN A 2 -1.40 15.55 -7.48
N ILE A 3 -0.25 15.19 -6.93
CA ILE A 3 -0.19 14.47 -5.66
C ILE A 3 -0.61 15.44 -4.55
N ASN A 4 -1.51 14.98 -3.70
CA ASN A 4 -2.00 15.78 -2.57
C ASN A 4 -0.90 15.96 -1.53
N GLN A 5 -0.59 17.22 -1.21
CA GLN A 5 0.43 17.54 -0.22
C GLN A 5 0.07 17.00 1.18
N ALA A 6 -1.23 16.98 1.54
CA ALA A 6 -1.67 16.41 2.82
C ALA A 6 -1.39 14.90 2.91
N SER A 7 -1.48 14.18 1.79
CA SER A 7 -1.19 12.75 1.71
C SER A 7 0.30 12.47 1.88
N ILE A 8 1.17 13.33 1.35
CA ILE A 8 2.62 13.27 1.59
C ILE A 8 2.93 13.56 3.06
N GLU A 9 2.34 14.62 3.62
CA GLU A 9 2.53 14.98 5.04
C GLU A 9 2.07 13.88 5.99
N LYS A 10 0.98 13.17 5.65
CA LYS A 10 0.56 11.99 6.36
C LYS A 10 1.66 10.92 6.38
N LEU A 11 2.19 10.53 5.22
CA LEU A 11 3.25 9.52 5.14
C LEU A 11 4.51 9.92 5.92
N LEU A 12 4.85 11.21 5.91
CA LEU A 12 6.00 11.75 6.66
C LEU A 12 5.84 11.69 8.19
N ARG A 13 4.61 11.54 8.69
CA ARG A 13 4.32 11.47 10.14
C ARG A 13 4.22 10.03 10.66
N ILE A 14 4.24 9.03 9.77
CA ILE A 14 4.12 7.64 10.16
C ILE A 14 5.36 7.21 10.96
N ASN A 15 5.13 6.62 12.13
CA ASN A 15 6.19 5.97 12.90
C ASN A 15 6.41 4.54 12.37
N TRP A 16 7.12 4.47 11.25
CA TRP A 16 7.25 3.28 10.40
C TRP A 16 7.63 2.02 11.19
N LEU A 17 6.82 0.97 11.01
CA LEU A 17 7.07 -0.38 11.51
C LEU A 17 7.29 -0.48 13.04
N SER A 18 6.88 0.54 13.79
CA SER A 18 7.08 0.62 15.24
C SER A 18 6.36 -0.47 16.04
N ASN A 19 5.37 -1.13 15.44
CA ASN A 19 4.60 -2.23 16.00
C ASN A 19 4.68 -3.53 15.17
N ALA A 20 5.60 -3.62 14.22
CA ALA A 20 5.82 -4.83 13.44
C ALA A 20 6.10 -6.05 14.35
N GLY A 21 5.31 -7.11 14.16
CA GLY A 21 5.34 -8.35 14.94
C GLY A 21 4.66 -8.27 16.32
N LYS A 22 4.11 -7.12 16.71
CA LYS A 22 3.44 -6.94 18.01
C LYS A 22 1.96 -7.28 17.95
N ASP A 23 1.36 -7.47 19.13
CA ASP A 23 -0.09 -7.59 19.25
C ASP A 23 -0.78 -6.26 18.93
N SER A 24 -1.95 -6.35 18.28
CA SER A 24 -2.83 -5.21 17.96
C SER A 24 -4.30 -5.54 18.31
N SER A 25 -5.26 -4.68 17.94
CA SER A 25 -6.69 -5.03 17.97
C SER A 25 -7.40 -4.53 16.71
N ILE A 26 -6.65 -4.47 15.60
CA ILE A 26 -7.14 -3.96 14.32
C ILE A 26 -8.24 -4.93 13.82
N PRO A 27 -9.49 -4.47 13.66
CA PRO A 27 -10.58 -5.30 13.15
C PRO A 27 -10.28 -5.81 11.74
N ASP A 28 -10.88 -6.94 11.38
CA ASP A 28 -10.84 -7.51 10.02
C ASP A 28 -9.40 -7.77 9.50
N THR A 29 -8.47 -8.08 10.42
CA THR A 29 -7.10 -8.46 10.10
C THR A 29 -6.69 -9.77 10.76
N ILE A 30 -5.91 -10.57 10.02
CA ILE A 30 -5.21 -11.73 10.55
C ILE A 30 -3.78 -11.31 10.89
N ARG A 31 -3.30 -11.74 12.05
CA ARG A 31 -1.97 -11.38 12.53
C ARG A 31 -0.97 -12.51 12.46
N VAL A 32 0.21 -12.19 11.97
CA VAL A 32 1.38 -13.06 12.00
C VAL A 32 2.45 -12.41 12.89
N LYS A 33 3.00 -13.16 13.84
CA LYS A 33 4.06 -12.67 14.76
C LYS A 33 5.45 -13.16 14.39
N ASN A 34 5.51 -14.23 13.61
CA ASN A 34 6.75 -14.88 13.22
C ASN A 34 7.30 -14.27 11.93
N ILE A 35 8.58 -13.89 11.94
CA ILE A 35 9.24 -13.25 10.80
C ILE A 35 9.27 -14.13 9.55
N ASN A 36 9.37 -15.46 9.69
CA ASN A 36 9.36 -16.38 8.54
C ASN A 36 7.97 -16.45 7.91
N THR A 37 6.92 -16.54 8.72
CA THR A 37 5.53 -16.51 8.22
C THR A 37 5.23 -15.17 7.56
N PHE A 38 5.69 -14.06 8.15
CA PHE A 38 5.61 -12.75 7.53
C PHE A 38 6.27 -12.70 6.15
N GLN A 39 7.51 -13.19 6.03
CA GLN A 39 8.25 -13.24 4.77
C GLN A 39 7.53 -14.07 3.70
N ILE A 40 7.03 -15.25 4.08
CA ILE A 40 6.28 -16.13 3.17
C ILE A 40 5.05 -15.43 2.62
N ASN A 41 4.28 -14.74 3.47
CA ASN A 41 3.09 -14.01 3.01
C ASN A 41 3.47 -12.79 2.15
N LEU A 42 4.48 -12.02 2.57
CA LEU A 42 4.90 -10.80 1.88
C LEU A 42 5.38 -11.08 0.44
N GLU A 43 6.01 -12.23 0.24
CA GLU A 43 6.54 -12.68 -1.03
C GLU A 43 5.60 -13.65 -1.76
N SER A 44 4.35 -13.82 -1.29
CA SER A 44 3.41 -14.74 -1.89
C SER A 44 2.78 -14.18 -3.17
N GLU A 45 2.52 -15.06 -4.13
CA GLU A 45 1.82 -14.71 -5.37
C GLU A 45 0.40 -14.20 -5.07
N GLU A 46 -0.26 -14.73 -4.04
CA GLU A 46 -1.58 -14.26 -3.61
C GLU A 46 -1.54 -12.79 -3.21
N TRP A 47 -0.53 -12.36 -2.43
CA TRP A 47 -0.41 -10.96 -2.03
C TRP A 47 -0.13 -10.04 -3.21
N GLU A 48 0.80 -10.45 -4.10
CA GLU A 48 1.09 -9.72 -5.33
C GLU A 48 -0.17 -9.56 -6.19
N ASN A 49 -0.90 -10.65 -6.42
CA ASN A 49 -2.13 -10.66 -7.21
C ASN A 49 -3.21 -9.77 -6.61
N VAL A 50 -3.39 -9.76 -5.28
CA VAL A 50 -4.40 -8.93 -4.60
C VAL A 50 -4.12 -7.45 -4.81
N THR A 51 -2.89 -7.00 -4.55
CA THR A 51 -2.55 -5.58 -4.71
C THR A 51 -2.56 -5.17 -6.19
N LEU A 52 -2.18 -6.06 -7.10
CA LEU A 52 -2.28 -5.83 -8.54
C LEU A 52 -3.74 -5.69 -9.00
N GLU A 53 -4.63 -6.58 -8.58
CA GLU A 53 -6.06 -6.51 -8.88
C GLU A 53 -6.70 -5.24 -8.32
N ALA A 54 -6.33 -4.81 -7.12
CA ALA A 54 -6.77 -3.54 -6.55
C ALA A 54 -6.37 -2.34 -7.43
N ARG A 55 -5.11 -2.30 -7.90
CA ARG A 55 -4.63 -1.29 -8.85
C ARG A 55 -5.32 -1.39 -10.22
N ASN A 56 -5.56 -2.61 -10.71
CA ASN A 56 -6.23 -2.85 -11.99
C ASN A 56 -7.68 -2.35 -11.96
N ASN A 57 -8.38 -2.48 -10.84
CA ASN A 57 -9.72 -1.94 -10.67
C ASN A 57 -9.75 -0.40 -10.83
N ILE A 58 -8.78 0.30 -10.24
CA ILE A 58 -8.64 1.76 -10.37
C ILE A 58 -8.35 2.13 -11.82
N THR A 59 -7.28 1.57 -12.39
CA THR A 59 -6.83 1.92 -13.74
C THR A 59 -7.82 1.52 -14.82
N GLY A 60 -8.47 0.36 -14.70
CA GLY A 60 -9.53 -0.10 -15.59
C GLY A 60 -10.77 0.79 -15.55
N TRP A 61 -11.17 1.26 -14.37
CA TRP A 61 -12.27 2.24 -14.24
C TRP A 61 -11.92 3.56 -14.93
N LEU A 62 -10.73 4.11 -14.65
CA LEU A 62 -10.25 5.36 -15.24
C LEU A 62 -10.16 5.25 -16.77
N ALA A 63 -9.57 4.17 -17.29
CA ALA A 63 -9.45 3.94 -18.73
C ALA A 63 -10.83 3.86 -19.42
N LYS A 64 -11.84 3.30 -18.75
CA LYS A 64 -13.19 3.15 -19.31
C LYS A 64 -14.05 4.41 -19.21
N LYS A 65 -13.89 5.20 -18.14
CA LYS A 65 -14.84 6.28 -17.77
C LYS A 65 -14.22 7.68 -17.77
N HIS A 66 -12.91 7.77 -17.63
CA HIS A 66 -12.16 9.02 -17.45
C HIS A 66 -10.86 9.00 -18.25
N VAL A 67 -10.92 8.68 -19.55
CA VAL A 67 -9.77 8.49 -20.44
C VAL A 67 -8.74 9.61 -20.33
N ASN A 68 -9.19 10.88 -20.36
CA ASN A 68 -8.28 12.02 -20.25
C ASN A 68 -7.52 12.06 -18.92
N ALA A 69 -8.15 11.66 -17.82
CA ALA A 69 -7.48 11.57 -16.52
C ALA A 69 -6.53 10.36 -16.48
N PHE A 70 -6.90 9.25 -17.11
CA PHE A 70 -6.06 8.06 -17.21
C PHE A 70 -4.73 8.32 -17.94
N LEU A 71 -4.71 9.17 -18.98
CA LEU A 71 -3.49 9.53 -19.71
C LEU A 71 -2.41 10.18 -18.82
N GLU A 72 -2.80 10.80 -17.70
CA GLU A 72 -1.86 11.41 -16.75
C GLU A 72 -1.29 10.40 -15.72
N TRP A 73 -1.74 9.13 -15.74
CA TRP A 73 -1.39 8.14 -14.71
C TRP A 73 0.12 7.96 -14.56
N ASN A 74 0.83 7.72 -15.68
CA ASN A 74 2.26 7.42 -15.64
C ASN A 74 3.07 8.61 -15.11
N LYS A 75 2.74 9.82 -15.59
CA LYS A 75 3.38 11.06 -15.11
C LYS A 75 3.19 11.25 -13.60
N LEU A 76 2.00 10.93 -13.10
CA LEU A 76 1.72 11.03 -11.67
C LEU A 76 2.45 9.95 -10.88
N ALA A 77 2.53 8.72 -11.41
CA ALA A 77 3.25 7.61 -10.80
C ALA A 77 4.77 7.90 -10.70
N ASP A 78 5.36 8.48 -11.74
CA ASP A 78 6.77 8.90 -11.75
C ASP A 78 7.03 9.96 -10.66
N ALA A 79 6.15 10.97 -10.56
CA ALA A 79 6.25 11.98 -9.51
C ALA A 79 6.13 11.38 -8.10
N ALA A 80 5.23 10.42 -7.91
CA ALA A 80 5.03 9.73 -6.64
C ALA A 80 6.25 8.90 -6.25
N ALA A 81 6.82 8.15 -7.20
CA ALA A 81 8.03 7.37 -6.99
C ALA A 81 9.20 8.25 -6.53
N ILE A 82 9.42 9.40 -7.18
CA ILE A 82 10.47 10.35 -6.79
C ILE A 82 10.27 10.83 -5.34
N ILE A 83 9.06 11.20 -4.95
CA ILE A 83 8.75 11.65 -3.59
C ILE A 83 8.98 10.53 -2.57
N ILE A 84 8.52 9.31 -2.87
CA ILE A 84 8.66 8.15 -1.99
C ILE A 84 10.13 7.84 -1.76
N GLU A 85 10.91 7.71 -2.83
CA GLU A 85 12.34 7.39 -2.74
C GLU A 85 13.14 8.48 -2.00
N SER A 86 12.87 9.75 -2.29
CA SER A 86 13.67 10.85 -1.73
C SER A 86 13.28 11.22 -0.30
N LYS A 87 12.01 11.05 0.10
CA LYS A 87 11.50 11.55 1.37
C LYS A 87 11.04 10.48 2.35
N ILE A 88 10.42 9.40 1.86
CA ILE A 88 9.74 8.43 2.72
C ILE A 88 10.64 7.24 3.01
N VAL A 89 11.25 6.64 1.97
CA VAL A 89 12.13 5.47 2.08
C VAL A 89 13.25 5.65 3.13
N PRO A 90 13.92 6.82 3.25
CA PRO A 90 14.94 7.02 4.27
C PRO A 90 14.44 6.92 5.73
N GLN A 91 13.14 6.98 5.97
CA GLN A 91 12.52 6.89 7.29
C GLN A 91 12.07 5.47 7.66
N ILE A 92 12.06 4.54 6.70
CA ILE A 92 11.62 3.16 6.92
C ILE A 92 12.77 2.38 7.57
N PRO A 93 12.63 1.90 8.82
CA PRO A 93 13.66 1.11 9.45
C PRO A 93 13.70 -0.30 8.82
N PRO A 94 14.86 -0.96 8.81
CA PRO A 94 14.90 -2.37 8.49
C PRO A 94 14.20 -3.19 9.59
N ILE A 95 13.46 -4.21 9.20
CA ILE A 95 12.95 -5.27 10.10
C ILE A 95 13.47 -6.60 9.54
N GLY A 96 13.81 -7.59 10.37
CA GLY A 96 14.52 -8.82 9.92
C GLY A 96 13.94 -9.51 8.66
N GLY A 97 14.74 -10.36 8.01
CA GLY A 97 14.37 -11.01 6.75
C GLY A 97 14.85 -10.25 5.50
N ASN A 98 14.18 -10.48 4.38
CA ASN A 98 14.48 -9.89 3.07
C ASN A 98 14.09 -8.41 2.99
N GLN A 99 15.06 -7.53 3.26
CA GLN A 99 14.87 -6.07 3.23
C GLN A 99 14.44 -5.55 1.86
N LYS A 100 14.89 -6.20 0.78
CA LYS A 100 14.57 -5.79 -0.58
C LYS A 100 13.09 -6.04 -0.87
N ALA A 101 12.57 -7.21 -0.52
CA ALA A 101 11.15 -7.52 -0.67
C ALA A 101 10.28 -6.60 0.18
N LEU A 102 10.68 -6.32 1.43
CA LEU A 102 10.01 -5.36 2.32
C LEU A 102 9.89 -3.99 1.66
N LEU A 103 11.01 -3.40 1.26
CA LEU A 103 11.02 -2.05 0.69
C LEU A 103 10.26 -1.98 -0.64
N ASN A 104 10.34 -3.02 -1.48
CA ASN A 104 9.60 -3.07 -2.74
C ASN A 104 8.09 -3.08 -2.51
N ASN A 105 7.61 -3.89 -1.57
CA ASN A 105 6.19 -3.93 -1.21
C ASN A 105 5.71 -2.60 -0.62
N ILE A 106 6.46 -2.01 0.33
CA ILE A 106 6.07 -0.71 0.88
C ILE A 106 6.01 0.34 -0.24
N LYS A 107 7.03 0.43 -1.10
CA LYS A 107 7.03 1.40 -2.22
C LYS A 107 5.83 1.22 -3.14
N TRP A 108 5.46 -0.03 -3.44
CA TRP A 108 4.27 -0.34 -4.23
C TRP A 108 2.99 0.17 -3.56
N ASP A 109 2.82 -0.09 -2.28
CA ASP A 109 1.64 0.34 -1.52
C ASP A 109 1.56 1.87 -1.43
N LEU A 110 2.68 2.54 -1.13
CA LEU A 110 2.74 4.00 -1.03
C LEU A 110 2.48 4.69 -2.37
N LEU A 111 3.03 4.15 -3.46
CA LEU A 111 2.82 4.68 -4.80
C LEU A 111 1.34 4.60 -5.17
N ASN A 112 0.73 3.44 -4.97
CA ASN A 112 -0.67 3.25 -5.31
C ASN A 112 -1.61 4.02 -4.38
N TYR A 113 -1.25 4.22 -3.11
CA TYR A 113 -1.98 5.13 -2.20
C TYR A 113 -2.00 6.57 -2.73
N LEU A 114 -0.84 7.13 -3.10
CA LEU A 114 -0.77 8.50 -3.60
C LEU A 114 -1.56 8.68 -4.91
N LEU A 115 -1.59 7.64 -5.75
CA LEU A 115 -2.41 7.63 -6.96
C LEU A 115 -3.90 7.49 -6.63
N GLU A 116 -4.30 6.55 -5.77
CA GLU A 116 -5.69 6.37 -5.34
C GLU A 116 -6.25 7.66 -4.73
N ASP A 117 -5.48 8.35 -3.89
CA ASP A 117 -5.88 9.65 -3.32
C ASP A 117 -6.02 10.75 -4.38
N ALA A 118 -5.05 10.91 -5.27
CA ALA A 118 -5.09 11.93 -6.32
C ALA A 118 -6.23 11.71 -7.32
N TYR A 119 -6.62 10.45 -7.55
CA TYR A 119 -7.73 10.08 -8.40
C TYR A 119 -9.07 9.96 -7.66
N SER A 120 -9.11 10.13 -6.34
CA SER A 120 -10.33 9.95 -5.54
C SER A 120 -11.58 10.67 -6.07
N PRO A 121 -11.52 11.87 -6.71
CA PRO A 121 -12.72 12.50 -7.30
C PRO A 121 -13.33 11.73 -8.48
N PHE A 122 -12.59 10.80 -9.08
CA PHE A 122 -13.01 9.99 -10.23
C PHE A 122 -13.39 8.55 -9.85
N LEU A 123 -13.11 8.13 -8.61
CA LEU A 123 -13.36 6.77 -8.16
C LEU A 123 -14.77 6.68 -7.59
N ASN A 124 -15.55 5.74 -8.11
CA ASN A 124 -16.87 5.43 -7.56
C ASN A 124 -16.78 4.47 -6.36
N LYS A 125 -15.78 3.56 -6.38
CA LYS A 125 -15.37 2.69 -5.27
C LYS A 125 -13.93 2.21 -5.47
N SER A 126 -13.11 2.41 -4.46
CA SER A 126 -11.94 1.62 -3.99
C SER A 126 -11.11 2.58 -3.14
N LEU A 127 -10.81 2.17 -1.91
CA LEU A 127 -9.90 2.86 -0.99
C LEU A 127 -8.93 1.83 -0.39
N PHE A 128 -8.58 0.82 -1.18
CA PHE A 128 -7.80 -0.34 -0.72
C PHE A 128 -6.41 0.11 -0.23
N PHE A 129 -5.72 0.93 -1.01
CA PHE A 129 -4.39 1.41 -0.62
C PHE A 129 -4.49 2.43 0.52
N MET A 130 -5.56 3.23 0.59
CA MET A 130 -5.83 4.04 1.79
C MET A 130 -6.00 3.17 3.05
N ASN A 131 -6.67 2.01 2.95
CA ASN A 131 -6.78 1.07 4.06
C ASN A 131 -5.40 0.52 4.46
N LEU A 132 -4.52 0.22 3.50
CA LEU A 132 -3.14 -0.20 3.80
C LEU A 132 -2.38 0.90 4.57
N ILE A 133 -2.53 2.18 4.19
CA ILE A 133 -1.92 3.29 4.94
C ILE A 133 -2.40 3.34 6.38
N SER A 134 -3.67 3.02 6.66
CA SER A 134 -4.17 2.99 8.03
C SER A 134 -3.49 1.92 8.91
N ILE A 135 -2.96 0.84 8.29
CA ILE A 135 -2.15 -0.17 8.98
C ILE A 135 -0.74 0.37 9.26
N TYR A 136 -0.14 1.03 8.28
CA TYR A 136 1.16 1.70 8.46
C TYR A 136 1.12 2.79 9.52
N GLU A 137 0.06 3.60 9.57
CA GLU A 137 -0.17 4.63 10.60
C GLU A 137 -0.19 4.04 12.02
N GLN A 138 -0.58 2.77 12.16
CA GLN A 138 -0.58 2.03 13.42
C GLN A 138 0.77 1.32 13.69
N GLY A 139 1.74 1.49 12.81
CA GLY A 139 3.09 0.92 12.95
C GLY A 139 3.20 -0.54 12.53
N HIS A 140 2.21 -1.12 11.85
CA HIS A 140 2.22 -2.49 11.35
C HIS A 140 2.55 -2.54 9.85
N MET A 141 2.87 -3.74 9.35
CA MET A 141 3.13 -4.02 7.94
C MET A 141 2.02 -4.91 7.36
N PRO A 142 1.22 -4.44 6.38
CA PRO A 142 0.44 -5.33 5.53
C PRO A 142 1.36 -6.31 4.82
N CYS A 143 1.05 -7.59 4.84
CA CYS A 143 1.95 -8.59 4.28
C CYS A 143 1.24 -9.74 3.58
N GLY A 144 -0.08 -9.71 3.39
CA GLY A 144 -0.76 -10.80 2.72
C GLY A 144 -2.27 -10.67 2.75
N TRP A 145 -2.95 -11.65 2.16
CA TRP A 145 -4.40 -11.72 2.09
C TRP A 145 -4.85 -13.16 2.28
N ALA A 146 -5.79 -13.38 3.20
CA ALA A 146 -6.37 -14.70 3.44
C ALA A 146 -7.78 -14.79 2.82
N GLY A 147 -8.02 -15.84 2.05
CA GLY A 147 -9.31 -16.05 1.37
C GLY A 147 -9.34 -15.42 -0.03
N GLN A 148 -10.54 -15.33 -0.60
CA GLN A 148 -10.74 -14.86 -1.98
C GLN A 148 -10.90 -13.35 -2.02
N TRP A 149 -10.19 -12.69 -2.92
CA TRP A 149 -10.40 -11.27 -3.19
C TRP A 149 -11.78 -11.04 -3.86
N PRO A 150 -12.57 -10.02 -3.46
CA PRO A 150 -12.30 -9.02 -2.42
C PRO A 150 -12.91 -9.33 -1.02
N GLN A 151 -13.41 -10.55 -0.76
CA GLN A 151 -14.09 -10.91 0.51
C GLN A 151 -13.18 -11.53 1.59
N GLY A 152 -11.86 -11.50 1.40
CA GLY A 152 -10.89 -12.03 2.36
C GLY A 152 -10.50 -11.05 3.46
N GLU A 153 -9.48 -11.43 4.22
CA GLU A 153 -8.95 -10.66 5.35
C GLU A 153 -7.49 -10.27 5.10
N LEU A 154 -7.14 -9.05 5.50
CA LEU A 154 -5.77 -8.55 5.39
C LEU A 154 -4.88 -9.23 6.42
N ILE A 155 -3.74 -9.75 5.99
CA ILE A 155 -2.71 -10.28 6.89
C ILE A 155 -1.74 -9.16 7.23
N ILE A 156 -1.46 -8.96 8.51
CA ILE A 156 -0.53 -7.95 9.00
C ILE A 156 0.56 -8.56 9.90
N TYR A 157 1.73 -7.93 9.88
CA TYR A 157 2.86 -8.16 10.78
C TYR A 157 3.01 -6.96 11.72
#